data_AF-A0A9D9LQ80-F1
#
_entry.id   AF-A0A9D9LQ80-F1
#
_cell.length_a   1.000
_cell.length_b   1.000
_cell.length_c   1.000
_cell.angle_alpha   90.00
_cell.angle_beta   90.00
_cell.angle_gamma   90.00
#
_symmetry.space_group_name_H-M   'P 1'
#
loop_
_entity.id
_entity.type
_entity.pdbx_description
1 polymer ?
#
loop_
_entity_poly.entity_id
_entity_poly.type
_entity_poly.pdbx_seq_one_letter_code
_entity_poly.pdbx_strand_id
1 'polypeptide(L)'
;MSENTNINNTEPKESEFTEIVGINFREAGKIYHFSPGGYKLTAGERVIVDTARGIEIGTVKVPNKKIPASEITTPLKPVTRIATKDDL
;
A
#
# COMPACT_ATOMS: atom_id res chain seq x y z
N MET A 1 38.62 -22.46 -24.81
CA MET A 1 37.29 -22.29 -25.39
C MET A 1 36.33 -22.16 -24.24
N SER A 2 35.71 -20.98 -24.12
CA SER A 2 34.61 -20.61 -23.22
C SER A 2 33.43 -21.58 -23.42
N GLU A 3 32.49 -21.81 -22.50
CA GLU A 3 31.66 -20.82 -21.82
C GLU A 3 31.19 -21.35 -20.45
N ASN A 4 31.28 -20.48 -19.44
CA ASN A 4 30.65 -20.70 -18.14
C ASN A 4 29.21 -20.17 -18.24
N THR A 5 28.21 -21.04 -18.12
CA THR A 5 26.81 -20.63 -18.02
C THR A 5 26.57 -19.94 -16.68
N ASN A 6 26.56 -18.61 -16.69
CA ASN A 6 26.12 -17.79 -15.58
C ASN A 6 24.60 -17.89 -15.48
N ILE A 7 24.11 -18.66 -14.51
CA ILE A 7 22.70 -18.69 -14.12
C ILE A 7 22.36 -17.32 -13.52
N ASN A 8 21.63 -16.51 -14.28
CA ASN A 8 21.20 -15.19 -13.86
C ASN A 8 20.40 -15.28 -12.55
N ASN A 9 21.02 -14.85 -11.44
CA ASN A 9 20.31 -14.45 -10.23
C ASN A 9 19.44 -13.24 -10.59
N THR A 10 18.18 -13.47 -10.91
CA THR A 10 17.16 -12.42 -10.99
C THR A 10 16.72 -12.07 -9.57
N GLU A 11 17.60 -11.43 -8.81
CA GLU A 11 17.17 -10.63 -7.67
C GLU A 11 16.42 -9.43 -8.27
N PRO A 12 15.10 -9.30 -8.03
CA PRO A 12 14.39 -8.16 -8.57
C PRO A 12 14.97 -6.89 -7.95
N LYS A 13 15.45 -5.98 -8.80
CA LYS A 13 15.97 -4.67 -8.37
C LYS A 13 14.94 -4.03 -7.44
N GLU A 14 15.40 -3.49 -6.31
CA GLU A 14 14.55 -2.88 -5.28
C GLU A 14 13.64 -1.75 -5.83
N SER A 15 13.94 -1.21 -7.02
CA SER A 15 13.11 -0.28 -7.78
C SER A 15 11.83 -0.87 -8.39
N GLU A 16 11.63 -2.19 -8.37
CA GLU A 16 10.44 -2.85 -8.93
C GLU A 16 9.31 -3.04 -7.93
N PHE A 17 9.52 -2.83 -6.63
CA PHE A 17 8.49 -3.02 -5.62
C PHE A 17 8.04 -1.70 -5.01
N THR A 18 6.74 -1.56 -4.81
CA THR A 18 6.12 -0.45 -4.10
C THR A 18 5.42 -0.97 -2.85
N GLU A 19 5.59 -0.27 -1.73
CA GLU A 19 4.85 -0.56 -0.49
C GLU A 19 3.44 0.05 -0.58
N ILE A 20 2.43 -0.76 -0.27
CA ILE A 20 1.02 -0.37 -0.25
C ILE A 20 0.36 -0.75 1.07
N VAL A 21 -0.78 -0.13 1.31
CA VAL A 21 -1.78 -0.55 2.29
C VAL A 21 -3.15 -0.60 1.63
N GLY A 22 -3.97 -1.56 2.01
CA GLY A 22 -5.33 -1.71 1.51
C GLY A 22 -6.34 -1.13 2.49
N ILE A 23 -7.05 -0.09 2.07
CA ILE A 23 -8.01 0.64 2.91
C ILE A 23 -9.42 0.45 2.38
N ASN A 24 -10.34 0.23 3.30
CA ASN A 24 -11.76 0.10 3.02
C ASN A 24 -12.57 1.11 3.85
N PHE A 25 -13.47 1.84 3.18
CA PHE A 25 -14.26 2.91 3.80
C PHE A 25 -15.64 2.47 4.28
N ARG A 26 -16.10 1.28 3.88
CA ARG A 26 -17.44 0.75 4.21
C ARG A 26 -17.35 -0.77 4.35
N GLU A 27 -18.06 -1.35 5.30
CA GLU A 27 -17.93 -2.76 5.72
C GLU A 27 -17.94 -3.81 4.57
N ALA A 28 -18.77 -3.63 3.53
CA ALA A 28 -18.82 -4.49 2.34
C ALA A 28 -18.23 -3.85 1.06
N GLY A 29 -17.43 -2.79 1.21
CA GLY A 29 -16.90 -1.99 0.11
C GLY A 29 -15.65 -2.56 -0.54
N LYS A 30 -15.28 -1.98 -1.69
CA LYS A 30 -14.00 -2.25 -2.37
C LYS A 30 -12.81 -1.86 -1.46
N ILE A 31 -11.72 -2.62 -1.55
CA ILE A 31 -10.43 -2.26 -0.97
C ILE A 31 -9.68 -1.40 -1.99
N TYR A 32 -9.20 -0.25 -1.56
CA TYR A 32 -8.40 0.67 -2.36
C TYR A 32 -6.96 0.65 -1.85
N HIS A 33 -6.00 0.73 -2.77
CA HIS A 33 -4.58 0.74 -2.42
C HIS A 33 -4.09 2.18 -2.23
N PHE A 34 -3.40 2.41 -1.12
CA PHE A 34 -2.78 3.68 -0.76
C PHE A 34 -1.29 3.45 -0.47
N SER A 35 -0.50 4.51 -0.61
CA SER A 35 0.87 4.53 -0.09
C SER A 35 0.83 4.69 1.42
N PRO A 36 1.59 3.90 2.19
CA PRO A 36 1.60 4.00 3.65
C PRO A 36 2.20 5.32 4.17
N GLY A 37 2.85 6.14 3.33
CA GLY A 37 3.39 7.43 3.75
C GLY A 37 4.45 7.35 4.86
N GLY A 38 5.10 6.19 5.02
CA GLY A 38 6.06 5.91 6.11
C GLY A 38 5.44 5.30 7.37
N TYR A 39 4.11 5.19 7.46
CA TYR A 39 3.44 4.53 8.57
C TYR A 39 3.56 3.01 8.48
N LYS A 40 3.71 2.35 9.63
CA LYS A 40 3.59 0.90 9.77
C LYS A 40 2.20 0.59 10.29
N LEU A 41 1.33 0.16 9.37
CA LEU A 41 -0.09 -0.05 9.57
C LEU A 41 -0.41 -1.55 9.58
N THR A 42 -1.31 -1.90 10.49
CA THR A 42 -1.79 -3.25 10.77
C THR A 42 -3.27 -3.37 10.44
N ALA A 43 -3.73 -4.59 10.19
CA ALA A 43 -5.14 -4.83 9.87
C ALA A 43 -6.05 -4.44 11.05
N GLY A 44 -7.13 -3.72 10.75
CA GLY A 44 -8.08 -3.22 11.74
C GLY A 44 -7.79 -1.79 12.21
N GLU A 45 -6.60 -1.25 11.97
CA GLU A 45 -6.32 0.16 12.27
C GLU A 45 -7.18 1.10 11.41
N ARG A 46 -7.58 2.22 12.02
CA ARG A 46 -8.28 3.28 11.30
C ARG A 46 -7.31 4.37 10.92
N VAL A 47 -7.47 4.89 9.71
CA VAL A 47 -6.59 5.89 9.13
C VAL A 47 -7.40 6.98 8.47
N ILE A 48 -6.82 8.16 8.41
CA ILE A 48 -7.37 9.32 7.71
C ILE A 48 -6.66 9.46 6.38
N VAL A 49 -7.44 9.64 5.31
CA VAL A 49 -6.94 9.88 3.96
C VAL A 49 -7.72 11.00 3.28
N ASP A 50 -7.08 11.65 2.30
CA ASP A 50 -7.72 12.67 1.48
C ASP A 50 -8.21 12.09 0.13
N THR A 51 -9.53 11.97 -0.03
CA THR A 51 -10.15 11.49 -1.25
C THR A 51 -10.64 12.65 -2.10
N ALA A 52 -11.09 12.39 -3.33
CA ALA A 52 -11.67 13.44 -4.16
C ALA A 52 -12.95 14.09 -3.54
N ARG A 53 -13.52 13.48 -2.50
CA ARG A 53 -14.70 13.97 -1.77
C ARG A 53 -14.35 14.65 -0.45
N GLY A 54 -13.06 14.75 -0.12
CA GLY A 54 -12.54 15.30 1.11
C GLY A 54 -11.93 14.25 2.03
N ILE A 55 -11.82 14.61 3.30
CA ILE A 55 -11.20 13.78 4.33
C ILE A 55 -12.13 12.61 4.68
N GLU A 56 -11.63 11.39 4.60
CA GLU A 56 -12.37 10.18 4.94
C GLU A 56 -11.60 9.31 5.95
N ILE A 57 -12.35 8.65 6.84
CA ILE A 57 -11.84 7.60 7.73
C ILE A 57 -12.00 6.26 7.03
N GLY A 58 -10.90 5.52 6.90
CA GLY A 58 -10.89 4.17 6.38
C GLY A 58 -10.34 3.17 7.39
N THR A 59 -10.68 1.89 7.19
CA THR A 59 -10.13 0.77 7.96
C THR A 59 -9.10 0.03 7.11
N VAL A 60 -7.93 -0.23 7.67
CA VAL A 60 -6.89 -1.04 7.05
C VAL A 60 -7.36 -2.50 7.00
N LYS A 61 -7.50 -3.04 5.78
CA LYS A 61 -7.84 -4.45 5.52
C LYS A 61 -6.63 -5.25 5.05
N VAL A 62 -5.69 -4.58 4.38
CA VAL A 62 -4.39 -5.17 4.00
C VAL A 62 -3.32 -4.33 4.68
N PRO A 63 -2.53 -4.89 5.61
CA PRO A 63 -1.42 -4.19 6.25
C PRO A 63 -0.32 -3.86 5.22
N ASN A 64 0.73 -3.16 5.64
CA ASN A 64 1.86 -2.84 4.75
C ASN A 64 2.34 -4.08 3.97
N LYS A 65 2.31 -3.97 2.65
CA LYS A 65 2.68 -5.05 1.73
C LYS A 65 3.53 -4.47 0.61
N LYS A 66 4.66 -5.11 0.30
CA LYS A 66 5.42 -4.83 -0.93
C LYS A 66 4.79 -5.61 -2.08
N ILE A 67 4.44 -4.92 -3.15
CA ILE A 67 3.95 -5.53 -4.40
C ILE A 67 4.73 -4.99 -5.59
N PRO A 68 4.85 -5.75 -6.70
CA PRO A 68 5.46 -5.24 -7.92
C PRO A 68 4.77 -3.96 -8.38
N ALA A 69 5.56 -2.97 -8.82
CA ALA A 69 5.07 -1.70 -9.34
C ALA A 69 4.17 -1.90 -10.57
N SER A 70 4.38 -2.98 -11.32
CA SER A 70 3.53 -3.41 -12.44
C SER A 70 2.10 -3.79 -12.04
N GLU A 71 1.86 -4.18 -10.78
CA GLU A 71 0.51 -4.45 -10.24
C GLU A 71 -0.24 -3.16 -9.85
N ILE A 72 0.44 -2.02 -9.79
CA ILE A 72 -0.16 -0.72 -9.47
C ILE A 72 -0.85 -0.16 -10.72
N THR A 73 -2.16 -0.33 -10.79
CA THR A 73 -2.98 0.15 -11.93
C THR A 73 -3.51 1.57 -11.75
N THR A 74 -3.42 2.14 -10.54
CA THR A 74 -3.88 3.49 -10.22
C THR A 74 -2.84 4.21 -9.37
N PRO A 75 -2.63 5.53 -9.55
CA PRO A 75 -1.74 6.30 -8.69
C PRO A 75 -2.12 6.15 -7.21
N LEU A 76 -1.11 5.84 -6.39
CA LEU A 76 -1.30 5.67 -4.95
C LEU A 76 -1.38 7.04 -4.28
N LYS A 77 -2.52 7.35 -3.69
CA LYS A 77 -2.60 8.45 -2.73
C LYS A 77 -1.93 8.04 -1.41
N PRO A 78 -1.28 8.96 -0.69
CA PRO A 78 -0.71 8.66 0.61
C PRO A 78 -1.79 8.57 1.70
N VAL A 79 -1.50 7.78 2.74
CA VAL A 79 -2.18 7.91 4.03
C VAL A 79 -1.77 9.24 4.66
N THR A 80 -2.75 10.02 5.13
CA THR A 80 -2.49 11.31 5.76
C THR A 80 -2.00 11.13 7.19
N ARG A 81 -2.72 10.33 7.99
CA ARG A 81 -2.34 9.98 9.37
C ARG A 81 -3.11 8.78 9.90
N ILE A 82 -2.64 8.24 11.03
CA ILE A 82 -3.39 7.28 11.85
C ILE A 82 -4.56 8.04 12.51
N ALA A 83 -5.74 7.42 12.55
CA ALA A 83 -6.91 7.97 13.22
C ALA A 83 -6.71 7.91 14.75
N THR A 84 -7.18 8.93 15.44
CA THR A 84 -7.16 9.04 16.89
C THR A 84 -8.53 8.73 17.46
N LYS A 85 -8.67 8.69 18.79
CA LYS A 85 -9.98 8.49 19.44
C LYS A 85 -10.99 9.58 19.09
N ASP A 86 -10.53 10.80 18.80
CA ASP A 86 -11.39 11.92 18.45
C ASP A 86 -12.00 11.80 17.04
N ASP A 87 -11.49 10.85 16.23
CA ASP A 87 -11.99 10.56 14.89
C ASP A 87 -13.01 9.39 14.86
N LEU A 88 -13.28 8.72 15.99
CA LEU A 88 -14.07 7.48 16.05
C LEU A 88 -15.55 7.68 16.39
#